data_AF-A0A9R1UT98-F1
#
_entry.id   AF-A0A9R1UT98-F1
#
_cell.length_a   1.000
_cell.length_b   1.000
_cell.length_c   1.000
_cell.angle_alpha   90.00
_cell.angle_beta   90.00
_cell.angle_gamma   90.00
#
_symmetry.space_group_name_H-M   'P 1'
#
loop_
_entity.id
_entity.type
_entity.pdbx_description
1 polymer ?
#
loop_
_entity_poly.entity_id
_entity_poly.type
_entity_poly.pdbx_seq_one_letter_code
_entity_poly.pdbx_strand_id
1 'polypeptide(L)'
;MYTTEDTSSYYLRSIPVTDFAILSVVAFLLLLSLLSLFCIFHLRLKSRSSLHLRSFNNLWTIRLLLVVLVACWAVTQILHLPFIREPLTFSQQAYLCKFHIVLSLGFLQPGFLVTLLYLINLFIKQRNPSEKWSVLVLVKLITLPTLILQIILLFFTPLKEQLPWVLSVDSFGNKRMIYTYPLLSSVVFCAFAIVYSMGLLLACWRVVLLVINKAIRLRINMLGMTMMMALLVQILFLGAESLWMPENIGVSVVSLGIFLSVAVCGVVGEIVLVIKPIMEALETGKTT
;
A
#
# COMPACT_ATOMS: atom_id res chain seq x y z
N MET A 1 15.29 -7.56 43.93
CA MET A 1 14.20 -6.60 43.67
C MET A 1 14.77 -5.55 42.74
N TYR A 2 14.80 -5.83 41.44
CA TYR A 2 15.32 -4.91 40.43
C TYR A 2 14.14 -4.14 39.84
N THR A 3 14.28 -2.83 39.90
CA THR A 3 13.30 -1.79 39.61
C THR A 3 12.89 -1.81 38.13
N THR A 4 11.58 -1.79 37.89
CA THR A 4 10.91 -1.79 36.58
C THR A 4 11.07 -0.48 35.79
N GLU A 5 11.72 0.54 36.36
CA GLU A 5 11.86 1.86 35.75
C GLU A 5 13.07 2.00 34.82
N ASP A 6 14.14 1.22 35.01
CA ASP A 6 15.33 1.34 34.16
C ASP A 6 15.12 0.72 32.78
N THR A 7 14.34 -0.37 32.67
CA THR A 7 14.10 -1.05 31.40
C THR A 7 13.50 -0.13 30.32
N SER A 8 12.56 0.75 30.67
CA SER A 8 11.91 1.66 29.70
C SER A 8 12.87 2.71 29.11
N SER A 9 13.90 3.12 29.85
CA SER A 9 14.92 4.08 29.41
C SER A 9 15.89 3.46 28.39
N TYR A 10 16.20 2.17 28.52
CA TYR A 10 17.13 1.46 27.63
C TYR A 10 16.49 1.02 26.30
N TYR A 11 15.19 0.73 26.25
CA TYR A 11 14.49 0.45 24.99
C TYR A 11 14.38 1.68 24.08
N LEU A 12 14.36 2.89 24.65
CA LEU A 12 14.40 4.15 23.90
C LEU A 12 15.76 4.40 23.24
N ARG A 13 16.83 3.68 23.63
CA ARG A 13 18.22 4.03 23.28
C ARG A 13 18.80 3.29 22.07
N SER A 14 18.07 2.39 21.44
CA SER A 14 18.56 1.67 20.25
C SER A 14 17.49 1.46 19.18
N ILE A 15 16.62 2.44 18.98
CA ILE A 15 15.75 2.47 17.81
C ILE A 15 16.65 2.74 16.59
N PRO A 16 16.81 1.79 15.65
CA PRO A 16 17.61 2.03 14.47
C PRO A 16 16.98 3.18 13.67
N VAL A 17 17.81 4.05 13.08
CA VAL A 17 17.40 5.24 12.31
C VAL A 17 16.32 4.90 11.26
N THR A 18 16.32 3.67 10.76
CA THR A 18 15.34 3.12 9.82
C THR A 18 13.93 3.11 10.36
N ASP A 19 13.72 2.79 11.64
CA ASP A 19 12.39 2.64 12.23
C ASP A 19 11.72 3.99 12.44
N PHE A 20 12.50 5.00 12.83
CA PHE A 20 12.04 6.39 12.87
C PHE A 20 11.67 6.91 11.48
N ALA A 21 12.47 6.58 10.46
CA ALA A 21 12.17 6.96 9.08
C ALA A 21 10.85 6.30 8.60
N ILE A 22 10.67 5.01 8.87
CA ILE A 22 9.42 4.29 8.56
C ILE A 22 8.24 4.95 9.29
N LEU A 23 8.35 5.18 10.60
CA LEU A 23 7.30 5.80 11.39
C LEU A 23 6.93 7.20 10.87
N SER A 24 7.92 8.01 10.52
CA SER A 24 7.71 9.34 9.94
C SER A 24 6.94 9.28 8.62
N VAL A 25 7.32 8.37 7.72
CA VAL A 25 6.63 8.18 6.44
C VAL A 25 5.20 7.65 6.65
N VAL A 26 5.01 6.69 7.56
CA VAL A 26 3.68 6.15 7.90
C VAL A 26 2.80 7.25 8.49
N ALA A 27 3.31 8.05 9.42
CA ALA A 27 2.58 9.16 10.03
C ALA A 27 2.18 10.20 8.99
N PHE A 28 3.09 10.56 8.08
CA PHE A 28 2.80 11.45 6.95
C PHE A 28 1.71 10.86 6.04
N LEU A 29 1.79 9.57 5.71
CA LEU A 29 0.81 8.90 4.86
C LEU A 29 -0.57 8.86 5.52
N LEU A 30 -0.66 8.58 6.83
CA LEU A 30 -1.91 8.61 7.57
C LEU A 30 -2.51 10.02 7.65
N LEU A 31 -1.67 11.05 7.85
CA LEU A 31 -2.10 12.44 7.84
C LEU A 31 -2.66 12.81 6.45
N LEU A 32 -1.99 12.38 5.38
CA LEU A 32 -2.45 12.56 4.02
C LEU A 32 -3.80 11.86 3.78
N SER A 33 -3.96 10.62 4.25
CA SER A 33 -5.23 9.90 4.17
C SER A 33 -6.34 10.59 4.95
N LEU A 34 -6.06 11.14 6.14
CA LEU A 34 -7.03 11.93 6.91
C LEU A 34 -7.46 13.20 6.16
N LEU A 35 -6.50 13.91 5.55
CA LEU A 35 -6.78 15.07 4.71
C LEU A 35 -7.63 14.68 3.50
N SER A 36 -7.28 13.59 2.82
CA SER A 36 -8.04 13.03 1.69
C SER A 36 -9.48 12.69 2.09
N LEU A 37 -9.69 12.06 3.26
CA LEU A 37 -11.02 11.77 3.80
C LEU A 37 -11.78 13.07 4.06
N PHE A 38 -11.17 14.04 4.73
CA PHE A 38 -11.79 15.34 4.99
C PHE A 38 -12.22 16.02 3.69
N CYS A 39 -11.35 16.04 2.66
CA CYS A 39 -11.68 16.58 1.34
C CYS A 39 -12.87 15.85 0.69
N ILE A 40 -12.93 14.52 0.76
CA ILE A 40 -14.04 13.71 0.23
C ILE A 40 -15.35 14.05 0.97
N PHE A 41 -15.33 14.10 2.30
CA PHE A 41 -16.52 14.39 3.10
C PHE A 41 -17.00 15.83 2.91
N HIS A 42 -16.08 16.79 2.91
CA HIS A 42 -16.38 18.20 2.64
C HIS A 42 -17.02 18.37 1.26
N LEU A 43 -16.46 17.74 0.22
CA LEU A 43 -17.05 17.73 -1.12
C LEU A 43 -18.43 17.07 -1.13
N ARG A 44 -18.61 15.95 -0.42
CA ARG A 44 -19.90 15.24 -0.34
C ARG A 44 -20.99 16.10 0.29
N LEU A 45 -20.65 16.83 1.35
CA LEU A 45 -21.57 17.77 2.01
C LEU A 45 -21.91 18.93 1.08
N LYS A 46 -20.91 19.57 0.46
CA LYS A 46 -21.11 20.69 -0.47
C LYS A 46 -21.85 20.27 -1.74
N SER A 47 -21.68 19.03 -2.19
CA SER A 47 -22.40 18.48 -3.34
C SER A 47 -23.91 18.37 -3.12
N ARG A 48 -24.39 18.37 -1.87
CA ARG A 48 -25.84 18.37 -1.61
C ARG A 48 -26.50 19.69 -2.00
N SER A 49 -25.77 20.80 -1.97
CA SER A 49 -26.30 22.12 -2.30
C SER A 49 -26.07 22.57 -3.75
N SER A 50 -25.15 21.92 -4.50
CA SER A 50 -24.80 22.32 -5.87
C SER A 50 -24.97 21.16 -6.87
N LEU A 51 -25.73 21.43 -7.95
CA LEU A 51 -25.95 20.50 -9.05
C LEU A 51 -24.65 20.16 -9.81
N HIS A 52 -23.74 21.14 -9.98
CA HIS A 52 -22.44 20.93 -10.63
C HIS A 52 -21.58 19.89 -9.90
N LEU A 53 -21.51 19.98 -8.57
CA LEU A 53 -20.74 19.07 -7.74
C LEU A 53 -21.36 17.66 -7.62
N ARG A 54 -22.65 17.52 -7.96
CA ARG A 54 -23.37 16.25 -7.88
C ARG A 54 -22.90 15.21 -8.89
N SER A 55 -22.50 15.62 -10.10
CA SER A 55 -21.90 14.70 -11.07
C SER A 55 -20.54 14.19 -10.59
N PHE A 56 -19.75 15.08 -9.99
CA PHE A 56 -18.42 14.78 -9.47
C PHE A 56 -18.46 13.90 -8.21
N ASN A 57 -19.50 14.07 -7.37
CA ASN A 57 -19.75 13.23 -6.21
C ASN A 57 -20.05 11.78 -6.57
N ASN A 58 -20.28 11.39 -7.82
CA ASN A 58 -20.60 10.01 -8.14
C ASN A 58 -19.43 9.03 -7.92
N LEU A 59 -18.19 9.54 -7.98
CA LEU A 59 -16.93 8.80 -7.85
C LEU A 59 -16.42 8.69 -6.40
N TRP A 60 -17.10 9.32 -5.45
CA TRP A 60 -16.64 9.44 -4.06
C TRP A 60 -16.37 8.09 -3.39
N THR A 61 -17.18 7.07 -3.68
CA THR A 61 -17.06 5.73 -3.08
C THR A 61 -15.75 5.04 -3.47
N ILE A 62 -15.31 5.22 -4.72
CA ILE A 62 -14.09 4.57 -5.23
C ILE A 62 -12.85 5.31 -4.69
N ARG A 63 -12.90 6.65 -4.64
CA ARG A 63 -11.84 7.45 -3.99
C ARG A 63 -11.74 7.13 -2.50
N LEU A 64 -12.88 6.97 -1.82
CA LEU A 64 -12.91 6.54 -0.42
C LEU A 64 -12.29 5.16 -0.25
N LEU A 65 -12.62 4.20 -1.13
CA LEU A 65 -12.03 2.87 -1.10
C LEU A 65 -10.50 2.93 -1.23
N LEU A 66 -9.96 3.72 -2.17
CA LEU A 66 -8.52 3.91 -2.33
C LEU A 66 -7.88 4.40 -1.03
N VAL A 67 -8.42 5.48 -0.45
CA VAL A 67 -7.89 6.09 0.79
C VAL A 67 -7.97 5.13 1.96
N VAL A 68 -9.07 4.39 2.10
CA VAL A 68 -9.22 3.40 3.18
C VAL A 68 -8.21 2.27 3.01
N LEU A 69 -7.98 1.76 1.79
CA LEU A 69 -7.00 0.70 1.56
C LEU A 69 -5.56 1.18 1.86
N VAL A 70 -5.21 2.40 1.46
CA VAL A 70 -3.90 3.00 1.76
C VAL A 70 -3.72 3.24 3.27
N ALA A 71 -4.74 3.78 3.94
CA ALA A 71 -4.72 3.98 5.39
C ALA A 71 -4.62 2.65 6.15
N CYS A 72 -5.40 1.64 5.76
CA CYS A 72 -5.30 0.30 6.33
C CYS A 72 -3.90 -0.28 6.12
N TRP A 73 -3.31 -0.13 4.92
CA TRP A 73 -1.94 -0.58 4.66
C TRP A 73 -0.95 0.11 5.60
N ALA A 74 -1.03 1.43 5.74
CA ALA A 74 -0.18 2.19 6.66
C ALA A 74 -0.33 1.72 8.12
N VAL A 75 -1.55 1.43 8.57
CA VAL A 75 -1.80 0.86 9.91
C VAL A 75 -1.15 -0.52 10.06
N THR A 76 -1.18 -1.38 9.03
CA THR A 76 -0.50 -2.68 9.10
C THR A 76 1.01 -2.56 9.27
N GLN A 77 1.62 -1.46 8.80
CA GLN A 77 3.05 -1.18 8.99
C GLN A 77 3.34 -0.78 10.43
N ILE A 78 2.45 -0.04 11.10
CA ILE A 78 2.57 0.27 12.53
C ILE A 78 2.59 -1.04 13.35
N LEU A 79 1.67 -1.96 13.06
CA LEU A 79 1.61 -3.28 13.70
C LEU A 79 2.86 -4.15 13.44
N HIS A 80 3.66 -3.79 12.44
CA HIS A 80 4.91 -4.50 12.11
C HIS A 80 6.11 -3.99 12.94
N LEU A 81 6.04 -2.78 13.51
CA LEU A 81 7.16 -2.16 14.22
C LEU A 81 7.57 -2.96 15.47
N PRO A 82 8.87 -2.94 15.82
CA PRO A 82 9.39 -3.68 16.98
C PRO A 82 8.71 -3.25 18.28
N PHE A 83 8.35 -1.97 18.45
CA PHE A 83 7.65 -1.47 19.65
C PHE A 83 6.37 -2.24 20.01
N ILE A 84 5.61 -2.69 19.01
CA ILE A 84 4.36 -3.42 19.22
C ILE A 84 4.63 -4.93 19.35
N ARG A 85 5.74 -5.41 18.81
CA ARG A 85 6.06 -6.86 18.71
C ARG A 85 6.91 -7.39 19.85
N GLU A 86 7.86 -6.62 20.33
CA GLU A 86 8.73 -7.01 21.44
C GLU A 86 7.98 -7.41 22.73
N PRO A 87 6.82 -6.82 23.10
CA PRO A 87 6.08 -7.29 24.27
C PRO A 87 5.30 -8.60 24.05
N LEU A 88 5.27 -9.17 22.84
CA LEU A 88 4.47 -10.35 22.51
C LEU A 88 5.28 -11.65 22.64
N THR A 89 4.57 -12.76 22.85
CA THR A 89 5.18 -14.09 22.86
C THR A 89 5.64 -14.51 21.45
N PHE A 90 6.64 -15.40 21.36
CA PHE A 90 7.18 -15.88 20.08
C PHE A 90 6.11 -16.45 19.13
N SER A 91 5.08 -17.13 19.66
CA SER A 91 3.98 -17.69 18.86
C SER A 91 3.07 -16.59 18.28
N GLN A 92 2.77 -15.56 19.08
CA GLN A 92 1.99 -14.40 18.65
C GLN A 92 2.74 -13.58 17.59
N GLN A 93 4.05 -13.41 17.76
CA GLN A 93 4.92 -12.72 16.83
C GLN A 93 4.91 -13.38 15.43
N ALA A 94 5.01 -14.71 15.38
CA ALA A 94 4.95 -15.47 14.14
C ALA A 94 3.59 -15.32 13.43
N TYR A 95 2.48 -15.35 14.19
CA TYR A 95 1.15 -15.17 13.63
C TYR A 95 0.93 -13.76 13.07
N LEU A 96 1.34 -12.72 13.80
CA LEU A 96 1.23 -11.34 13.33
C LEU A 96 2.05 -11.07 12.07
N CYS A 97 3.20 -11.72 11.91
CA CYS A 97 3.98 -11.63 10.68
C CYS A 97 3.26 -12.28 9.49
N LYS A 98 2.80 -13.52 9.65
CA LYS A 98 2.04 -14.20 8.59
C LYS A 98 0.81 -13.40 8.20
N PHE A 99 0.09 -12.89 9.21
CA PHE A 99 -1.08 -12.05 9.00
C PHE A 99 -0.73 -10.76 8.27
N HIS A 100 0.35 -10.06 8.68
CA HIS A 100 0.83 -8.86 8.01
C HIS A 100 1.14 -9.12 6.53
N ILE A 101 1.88 -10.20 6.22
CA ILE A 101 2.24 -10.55 4.83
C ILE A 101 0.99 -10.82 4.00
N VAL A 102 0.09 -11.68 4.49
CA VAL A 102 -1.16 -12.02 3.80
C VAL A 102 -2.04 -10.79 3.58
N LEU A 103 -2.18 -9.95 4.61
CA LEU A 103 -3.02 -8.77 4.56
C LEU A 103 -2.43 -7.69 3.64
N SER A 104 -1.11 -7.44 3.74
CA SER A 104 -0.41 -6.43 2.96
C SER A 104 -0.28 -6.85 1.48
N LEU A 105 0.43 -7.94 1.19
CA LEU A 105 0.71 -8.40 -0.18
C LEU A 105 -0.49 -9.11 -0.84
N GLY A 106 -1.36 -9.74 -0.05
CA GLY A 106 -2.50 -10.50 -0.60
C GLY A 106 -3.75 -9.66 -0.84
N PHE A 107 -3.97 -8.60 -0.05
CA PHE A 107 -5.22 -7.83 -0.10
C PHE A 107 -5.01 -6.33 -0.27
N LEU A 108 -4.35 -5.67 0.68
CA LEU A 108 -4.32 -4.21 0.72
C LEU A 108 -3.57 -3.63 -0.48
N GLN A 109 -2.39 -4.17 -0.78
CA GLN A 109 -1.58 -3.68 -1.89
C GLN A 109 -2.21 -3.94 -3.26
N PRO A 110 -2.58 -5.18 -3.60
CA PRO A 110 -3.29 -5.43 -4.86
C PRO A 110 -4.60 -4.65 -4.94
N GLY A 111 -5.33 -4.52 -3.83
CA GLY A 111 -6.59 -3.80 -3.76
C GLY A 111 -6.46 -2.33 -4.10
N PHE A 112 -5.50 -1.61 -3.52
CA PHE A 112 -5.34 -0.18 -3.82
C PHE A 112 -4.81 0.02 -5.25
N LEU A 113 -3.93 -0.85 -5.76
CA LEU A 113 -3.43 -0.79 -7.13
C LEU A 113 -4.55 -0.98 -8.15
N VAL A 114 -5.40 -2.00 -7.98
CA VAL A 114 -6.55 -2.23 -8.87
C VAL A 114 -7.55 -1.07 -8.79
N THR A 115 -7.82 -0.55 -7.58
CA THR A 115 -8.68 0.62 -7.39
C THR A 115 -8.14 1.84 -8.14
N LEU A 116 -6.82 2.03 -8.11
CA LEU A 116 -6.14 3.09 -8.84
C LEU A 116 -6.25 2.94 -10.35
N LEU A 117 -5.97 1.75 -10.89
CA LEU A 117 -6.10 1.48 -12.33
C LEU A 117 -7.54 1.72 -12.80
N TYR A 118 -8.51 1.38 -11.96
CA TYR A 118 -9.90 1.67 -12.26
C TYR A 118 -10.19 3.17 -12.27
N LEU A 119 -9.70 3.94 -11.29
CA LEU A 119 -9.82 5.40 -11.26
C LEU A 119 -9.20 6.03 -12.52
N ILE A 120 -8.02 5.57 -12.96
CA ILE A 120 -7.41 6.02 -14.22
C ILE A 120 -8.34 5.77 -15.41
N ASN A 121 -8.91 4.58 -15.53
CA ASN A 121 -9.82 4.25 -16.62
C ASN A 121 -11.11 5.10 -16.64
N LEU A 122 -11.59 5.51 -15.46
CA LEU A 122 -12.72 6.43 -15.34
C LEU A 122 -12.40 7.85 -15.80
N PHE A 123 -11.16 8.30 -15.71
CA PHE A 123 -10.77 9.59 -16.28
C PHE A 123 -10.79 9.57 -17.82
N ILE A 124 -10.59 8.40 -18.43
CA ILE A 124 -10.57 8.24 -19.89
C ILE A 124 -11.99 8.12 -20.44
N LYS A 125 -12.81 7.28 -19.80
CA LYS A 125 -14.17 6.98 -20.25
C LYS A 125 -15.14 7.73 -19.35
N GLN A 126 -15.87 8.71 -19.89
CA GLN A 126 -17.09 9.26 -19.25
C GLN A 126 -18.17 8.17 -19.17
N ARG A 127 -17.90 7.08 -18.45
CA ARG A 127 -18.77 5.92 -18.36
C ARG A 127 -19.81 6.18 -17.29
N ASN A 128 -21.03 5.73 -17.56
CA ASN A 128 -22.14 5.93 -16.65
C ASN A 128 -21.82 5.36 -15.25
N PRO A 129 -22.02 6.16 -14.20
CA PRO A 129 -21.66 5.83 -12.82
C PRO A 129 -22.62 4.84 -12.14
N SER A 130 -23.55 4.22 -12.87
CA SER A 130 -24.40 3.13 -12.36
C SER A 130 -23.65 1.81 -12.19
N GLU A 131 -22.42 1.70 -12.70
CA GLU A 131 -21.58 0.49 -12.60
C GLU A 131 -20.74 0.41 -11.30
N LYS A 132 -21.03 1.17 -10.23
CA LYS A 132 -20.24 1.14 -8.96
C LYS A 132 -20.08 -0.25 -8.37
N TRP A 133 -21.12 -1.07 -8.46
CA TRP A 133 -21.10 -2.45 -8.00
C TRP A 133 -20.15 -3.31 -8.84
N SER A 134 -20.05 -3.05 -10.14
CA SER A 134 -19.08 -3.70 -11.03
C SER A 134 -17.65 -3.44 -10.57
N VAL A 135 -17.36 -2.26 -10.03
CA VAL A 135 -16.03 -1.89 -9.51
C VAL A 135 -15.67 -2.66 -8.26
N LEU A 136 -16.58 -2.67 -7.30
CA LEU A 136 -16.35 -3.38 -6.04
C LEU A 136 -16.20 -4.88 -6.30
N VAL A 137 -16.97 -5.40 -7.25
CA VAL A 137 -16.87 -6.78 -7.73
C VAL A 137 -15.54 -7.01 -8.45
N LEU A 138 -15.09 -6.11 -9.32
CA LEU A 138 -13.83 -6.25 -10.05
C LEU A 138 -12.61 -6.20 -9.13
N VAL A 139 -12.57 -5.24 -8.19
CA VAL A 139 -11.51 -5.14 -7.17
C VAL A 139 -11.49 -6.43 -6.35
N LYS A 140 -12.65 -6.90 -5.88
CA LYS A 140 -12.74 -8.18 -5.17
C LYS A 140 -12.28 -9.34 -6.04
N LEU A 141 -12.74 -9.45 -7.29
CA LEU A 141 -12.43 -10.57 -8.17
C LEU A 141 -10.95 -10.68 -8.50
N ILE A 142 -10.24 -9.56 -8.63
CA ILE A 142 -8.80 -9.54 -8.93
C ILE A 142 -7.97 -9.74 -7.65
N THR A 143 -8.42 -9.20 -6.52
CA THR A 143 -7.68 -9.23 -5.24
C THR A 143 -7.93 -10.52 -4.43
N LEU A 144 -9.06 -11.18 -4.63
CA LEU A 144 -9.44 -12.38 -3.88
C LEU A 144 -8.58 -13.61 -4.24
N PRO A 145 -8.22 -13.87 -5.51
CA PRO A 145 -7.28 -14.94 -5.87
C PRO A 145 -5.91 -14.75 -5.22
N THR A 146 -5.38 -13.52 -5.21
CA THR A 146 -4.08 -13.23 -4.56
C THR A 146 -4.18 -13.44 -3.06
N LEU A 147 -5.27 -13.02 -2.42
CA LEU A 147 -5.50 -13.25 -1.00
C LEU A 147 -5.58 -14.74 -0.67
N ILE A 148 -6.36 -15.51 -1.43
CA ILE A 148 -6.52 -16.96 -1.22
C ILE A 148 -5.18 -17.68 -1.39
N LEU A 149 -4.44 -17.37 -2.45
CA LEU A 149 -3.11 -17.97 -2.69
C LEU A 149 -2.15 -17.67 -1.54
N GLN A 150 -2.12 -16.42 -1.04
CA GLN A 150 -1.27 -16.06 0.10
C GLN A 150 -1.69 -16.77 1.39
N ILE A 151 -2.99 -16.93 1.65
CA ILE A 151 -3.50 -17.69 2.80
C ILE A 151 -3.07 -19.16 2.71
N ILE A 152 -3.29 -19.80 1.56
CA ILE A 152 -2.91 -21.21 1.34
C ILE A 152 -1.40 -21.38 1.57
N LEU A 153 -0.59 -20.51 0.96
CA LEU A 153 0.86 -20.62 1.02
C LEU A 153 1.42 -20.48 2.45
N LEU A 154 0.91 -19.55 3.26
CA LEU A 154 1.48 -19.28 4.59
C LEU A 154 0.87 -20.12 5.73
N PHE A 155 -0.38 -20.58 5.59
CA PHE A 155 -1.09 -21.32 6.63
C PHE A 155 -1.23 -22.81 6.38
N PHE A 156 -1.35 -23.25 5.12
CA PHE A 156 -1.66 -24.64 4.77
C PHE A 156 -0.47 -25.42 4.22
N THR A 157 0.52 -24.77 3.63
CA THR A 157 1.72 -25.47 3.16
C THR A 157 2.54 -25.96 4.36
N PRO A 158 2.84 -27.26 4.49
CA PRO A 158 3.70 -27.82 5.54
C PRO A 158 5.18 -27.50 5.27
N LEU A 159 5.48 -26.30 4.77
CA LEU A 159 6.84 -25.78 4.59
C LEU A 159 7.50 -25.40 5.94
N LYS A 160 7.02 -25.99 7.03
CA LYS A 160 7.52 -25.83 8.39
C LYS A 160 8.92 -26.44 8.56
N GLU A 161 9.34 -27.30 7.62
CA GLU A 161 10.56 -28.10 7.72
C GLU A 161 11.67 -27.72 6.72
N GLN A 162 11.42 -26.80 5.76
CA GLN A 162 12.38 -26.47 4.69
C GLN A 162 12.81 -25.01 4.59
N LEU A 163 12.17 -24.08 5.32
CA LEU A 163 12.69 -22.72 5.40
C LEU A 163 13.18 -22.42 6.82
N PRO A 164 14.49 -22.15 7.00
CA PRO A 164 14.98 -21.68 8.29
C PRO A 164 14.39 -20.29 8.50
N TRP A 165 13.45 -20.18 9.43
CA TRP A 165 13.19 -18.93 10.13
C TRP A 165 14.47 -18.63 10.88
N VAL A 166 15.38 -17.89 10.24
CA VAL A 166 16.72 -17.67 10.79
C VAL A 166 16.57 -16.79 12.03
N LEU A 167 16.65 -17.44 13.18
CA LEU A 167 16.85 -16.83 14.48
C LEU A 167 18.13 -16.00 14.41
N SER A 168 18.02 -14.68 14.24
CA SER A 168 19.16 -13.81 14.48
C SER A 168 19.31 -13.69 15.99
N VAL A 169 20.48 -14.00 16.50
CA VAL A 169 20.83 -13.75 17.89
C VAL A 169 21.44 -12.36 17.90
N ASP A 170 20.81 -11.43 18.61
CA ASP A 170 21.38 -10.10 18.85
C ASP A 170 22.72 -10.24 19.59
N SER A 171 23.60 -9.25 19.52
CA SER A 171 24.90 -9.22 20.22
C SER A 171 24.80 -9.44 21.74
N PHE A 172 23.59 -9.35 22.31
CA PHE A 172 23.25 -9.63 23.71
C PHE A 172 22.74 -11.07 23.98
N GLY A 173 22.79 -11.98 23.00
CA GLY A 173 22.29 -13.36 23.15
C GLY A 173 20.76 -13.48 23.05
N ASN A 174 20.07 -12.39 22.70
CA ASN A 174 18.61 -12.38 22.62
C ASN A 174 18.13 -12.77 21.21
N LYS A 175 17.29 -13.78 21.12
CA LYS A 175 16.77 -14.33 19.85
C LYS A 175 15.76 -13.36 19.23
N ARG A 176 16.15 -12.59 18.21
CA ARG A 176 15.24 -11.78 17.39
C ARG A 176 14.96 -12.47 16.06
N MET A 177 13.69 -12.69 15.77
CA MET A 177 13.27 -13.19 14.45
C MET A 177 13.43 -12.06 13.42
N ILE A 178 14.37 -12.20 12.48
CA ILE A 178 14.43 -11.36 11.29
C ILE A 178 13.36 -11.88 10.32
N TYR A 179 12.49 -10.97 9.88
CA TYR A 179 11.41 -11.26 8.97
C TYR A 179 11.93 -11.20 7.54
N THR A 180 11.86 -12.33 6.85
CA THR A 180 12.12 -12.41 5.41
C THR A 180 10.82 -12.75 4.71
N TYR A 181 10.46 -12.03 3.65
CA TYR A 181 9.32 -12.41 2.82
C TYR A 181 9.57 -13.79 2.21
N PRO A 182 8.68 -14.77 2.43
CA PRO A 182 8.89 -16.10 1.88
C PRO A 182 8.86 -16.04 0.34
N LEU A 183 9.81 -16.71 -0.30
CA LEU A 183 9.99 -16.78 -1.76
C LEU A 183 8.66 -16.91 -2.54
N LEU A 184 7.82 -17.85 -2.09
CA LEU A 184 6.53 -18.15 -2.71
C LEU A 184 5.55 -16.97 -2.65
N SER A 185 5.55 -16.20 -1.56
CA SER A 185 4.71 -15.00 -1.43
C SER A 185 5.14 -13.90 -2.40
N SER A 186 6.46 -13.72 -2.57
CA SER A 186 7.03 -12.79 -3.56
C SER A 186 6.67 -13.20 -4.98
N VAL A 187 6.75 -14.49 -5.33
CA VAL A 187 6.37 -15.00 -6.67
C VAL A 187 4.90 -14.71 -7.00
N VAL A 188 3.98 -14.95 -6.06
CA VAL A 188 2.56 -14.64 -6.25
C VAL A 188 2.34 -13.15 -6.48
N PHE A 189 3.02 -12.30 -5.70
CA PHE A 189 2.94 -10.85 -5.87
C PHE A 189 3.52 -10.38 -7.22
N CYS A 190 4.65 -10.94 -7.66
CA CYS A 190 5.24 -10.67 -8.96
C CYS A 190 4.30 -11.02 -10.12
N ALA A 191 3.62 -12.17 -10.05
CA ALA A 191 2.63 -12.57 -11.06
C ALA A 191 1.49 -11.54 -11.15
N PHE A 192 0.96 -11.10 -10.01
CA PHE A 192 -0.02 -10.02 -9.96
C PHE A 192 0.52 -8.72 -10.56
N ALA A 193 1.75 -8.33 -10.21
CA ALA A 193 2.35 -7.10 -10.68
C ALA A 193 2.55 -7.07 -12.20
N ILE A 194 2.87 -8.20 -12.82
CA ILE A 194 2.97 -8.32 -14.30
C ILE A 194 1.61 -8.04 -14.95
N VAL A 195 0.56 -8.71 -14.48
CA VAL A 195 -0.81 -8.53 -15.00
C VAL A 195 -1.27 -7.09 -14.82
N TYR A 196 -1.00 -6.53 -13.63
CA TYR A 196 -1.30 -5.14 -13.31
C TYR A 196 -0.57 -4.17 -14.23
N SER A 197 0.74 -4.32 -14.41
CA SER A 197 1.55 -3.44 -15.25
C SER A 197 1.11 -3.48 -16.71
N MET A 198 0.72 -4.64 -17.24
CA MET A 198 0.10 -4.72 -18.57
C MET A 198 -1.19 -3.90 -18.64
N GLY A 199 -2.07 -4.04 -17.64
CA GLY A 199 -3.31 -3.26 -17.56
C GLY A 199 -3.05 -1.74 -17.47
N LEU A 200 -2.06 -1.34 -16.67
CA LEU A 200 -1.67 0.05 -16.50
C LEU A 200 -1.07 0.65 -17.78
N LEU A 201 -0.20 -0.08 -18.47
CA LEU A 201 0.34 0.32 -19.77
C LEU A 201 -0.77 0.54 -20.80
N LEU A 202 -1.72 -0.39 -20.89
CA LEU A 202 -2.87 -0.25 -21.78
C LEU A 202 -3.73 0.98 -21.42
N ALA A 203 -3.93 1.25 -20.13
CA ALA A 203 -4.65 2.44 -19.68
C ALA A 203 -3.90 3.73 -20.06
N CYS A 204 -2.58 3.81 -19.78
CA CYS A 204 -1.74 4.94 -20.15
C CYS A 204 -1.71 5.17 -21.67
N TRP A 205 -1.58 4.09 -22.45
CA TRP A 205 -1.62 4.16 -23.91
C TRP A 205 -2.95 4.74 -24.40
N ARG A 206 -4.08 4.30 -23.83
CA ARG A 206 -5.40 4.86 -24.13
C ARG A 206 -5.51 6.33 -23.76
N VAL A 207 -4.93 6.76 -22.63
CA VAL A 207 -4.91 8.20 -22.26
C VAL A 207 -4.18 9.02 -23.32
N VAL A 208 -3.02 8.54 -23.77
CA VAL A 208 -2.21 9.23 -24.79
C VAL A 208 -2.98 9.35 -26.11
N LEU A 209 -3.73 8.31 -26.51
CA LEU A 209 -4.49 8.29 -27.76
C LEU A 209 -5.83 9.07 -27.68
N LEU A 210 -6.56 9.00 -26.56
CA LEU A 210 -7.96 9.44 -26.49
C LEU A 210 -8.15 10.82 -25.82
N VAL A 211 -7.24 11.25 -24.94
CA VAL A 211 -7.45 12.47 -24.16
C VAL A 211 -6.88 13.66 -24.90
N ILE A 212 -7.75 14.54 -25.41
CA ILE A 212 -7.34 15.79 -26.08
C ILE A 212 -6.66 16.74 -25.10
N ASN A 213 -7.13 16.81 -23.84
CA ASN A 213 -6.59 17.72 -22.83
C ASN A 213 -5.16 17.37 -22.39
N LYS A 214 -4.21 18.23 -22.74
CA LYS A 214 -2.77 18.08 -22.41
C LYS A 214 -2.51 18.00 -20.90
N ALA A 215 -3.28 18.71 -20.07
CA ALA A 215 -3.11 18.72 -18.63
C ALA A 215 -3.55 17.40 -17.98
N ILE A 216 -4.72 16.86 -18.36
CA ILE A 216 -5.21 15.57 -17.86
C ILE A 216 -4.26 14.44 -18.31
N ARG A 217 -3.85 14.48 -19.58
CA ARG A 217 -2.90 13.53 -20.16
C ARG A 217 -1.58 13.48 -19.39
N LEU A 218 -0.98 14.64 -19.13
CA LEU A 218 0.29 14.73 -18.40
C LEU A 218 0.18 14.15 -16.98
N ARG A 219 -0.89 14.49 -16.25
CA ARG A 219 -1.07 14.03 -14.86
C ARG A 219 -1.22 12.52 -14.75
N ILE A 220 -2.04 11.93 -15.61
CA ILE A 220 -2.29 10.49 -15.58
C ILE A 220 -1.06 9.72 -16.07
N ASN A 221 -0.35 10.24 -17.08
CA ASN A 221 0.86 9.59 -17.57
C ASN A 221 2.00 9.65 -16.52
N MET A 222 2.18 10.80 -15.85
CA MET A 222 3.14 10.92 -14.75
C MET A 222 2.79 9.96 -13.60
N LEU A 223 1.51 9.85 -13.24
CA LEU A 223 1.05 8.87 -12.26
C LEU A 223 1.39 7.43 -12.68
N GLY A 224 1.05 7.04 -13.91
CA GLY A 224 1.31 5.70 -14.43
C GLY A 224 2.80 5.35 -14.48
N MET A 225 3.64 6.28 -14.91
CA MET A 225 5.09 6.11 -14.92
C MET A 225 5.64 5.95 -13.50
N THR A 226 5.22 6.78 -12.55
CA THR A 226 5.64 6.65 -11.14
C THR A 226 5.23 5.30 -10.55
N MET A 227 4.01 4.84 -10.84
CA MET A 227 3.51 3.53 -10.41
C MET A 227 4.34 2.38 -10.98
N MET A 228 4.62 2.41 -12.29
CA MET A 228 5.45 1.39 -12.93
C MET A 228 6.85 1.35 -12.34
N MET A 229 7.50 2.50 -12.17
CA MET A 229 8.84 2.57 -11.59
C MET A 229 8.87 2.07 -10.15
N ALA A 230 7.90 2.48 -9.33
CA ALA A 230 7.79 2.01 -7.95
C ALA A 230 7.57 0.49 -7.89
N LEU A 231 6.71 -0.07 -8.73
CA LEU A 231 6.48 -1.53 -8.79
C LEU A 231 7.71 -2.28 -9.28
N LEU A 232 8.43 -1.77 -10.27
CA LEU A 232 9.68 -2.39 -10.73
C LEU A 232 10.72 -2.44 -9.61
N VAL A 233 10.91 -1.32 -8.92
CA VAL A 233 11.79 -1.22 -7.75
C VAL A 233 11.37 -2.22 -6.67
N GLN A 234 10.07 -2.34 -6.39
CA GLN A 234 9.55 -3.29 -5.42
C GLN A 234 9.83 -4.75 -5.80
N ILE A 235 9.59 -5.12 -7.06
CA ILE A 235 9.81 -6.49 -7.56
C ILE A 235 11.31 -6.85 -7.47
N LEU A 236 12.18 -5.92 -7.85
CA LEU A 236 13.63 -6.10 -7.76
C LEU A 236 14.07 -6.31 -6.32
N PHE A 237 13.56 -5.51 -5.38
CA PHE A 237 13.89 -5.66 -3.97
C PHE A 237 13.31 -6.95 -3.35
N LEU A 238 12.07 -7.34 -3.68
CA LEU A 238 11.49 -8.61 -3.24
C LEU A 238 12.27 -9.82 -3.78
N GLY A 239 12.77 -9.73 -5.02
CA GLY A 239 13.66 -10.73 -5.61
C GLY A 239 15.06 -10.75 -4.98
N ALA A 240 15.61 -9.58 -4.65
CA ALA A 240 16.91 -9.48 -3.97
C ALA A 240 16.84 -10.03 -2.54
N GLU A 241 15.77 -9.75 -1.79
CA GLU A 241 15.54 -10.28 -0.44
C GLU A 241 15.42 -11.81 -0.45
N SER A 242 14.86 -12.36 -1.53
CA SER A 242 14.78 -13.78 -1.79
C SER A 242 16.15 -14.45 -1.99
N LEU A 243 17.14 -13.73 -2.51
CA LEU A 243 18.44 -14.27 -2.90
C LEU A 243 19.52 -14.02 -1.84
N TRP A 244 19.35 -13.02 -0.97
CA TRP A 244 20.33 -12.70 0.07
C TRP A 244 20.09 -13.47 1.38
N MET A 245 21.16 -14.06 1.93
CA MET A 245 21.14 -14.61 3.29
C MET A 245 21.05 -13.50 4.36
N PRO A 246 20.34 -13.75 5.48
CA PRO A 246 19.83 -12.73 6.40
C PRO A 246 20.87 -12.02 7.29
N GLU A 247 22.17 -12.28 7.12
CA GLU A 247 23.23 -11.82 8.05
C GLU A 247 23.84 -10.47 7.67
N ASN A 248 23.47 -9.89 6.51
CA ASN A 248 24.06 -8.65 6.01
C ASN A 248 23.14 -7.42 6.16
N ILE A 249 23.76 -6.26 6.42
CA ILE A 249 23.14 -4.92 6.50
C ILE A 249 22.23 -4.61 5.29
N GLY A 250 22.49 -5.24 4.15
CA GLY A 250 21.68 -5.12 2.92
C GLY A 250 20.20 -5.47 3.11
N VAL A 251 19.86 -6.40 4.01
CA VAL A 251 18.46 -6.82 4.23
C VAL A 251 17.58 -5.68 4.74
N SER A 252 18.11 -4.84 5.64
CA SER A 252 17.39 -3.68 6.17
C SER A 252 17.13 -2.62 5.08
N VAL A 253 18.12 -2.38 4.22
CA VAL A 253 18.01 -1.43 3.11
C VAL A 253 17.00 -1.92 2.07
N VAL A 254 17.01 -3.21 1.74
CA VAL A 254 16.07 -3.83 0.80
C VAL A 254 14.63 -3.74 1.32
N SER A 255 14.41 -4.07 2.60
CA SER A 255 13.09 -3.96 3.24
C SER A 255 12.56 -2.52 3.25
N LEU A 256 13.43 -1.55 3.54
CA LEU A 256 13.10 -0.13 3.47
C LEU A 256 12.76 0.33 2.04
N GLY A 257 13.47 -0.18 1.04
CA GLY A 257 13.18 0.06 -0.38
C GLY A 257 11.80 -0.46 -0.79
N ILE A 258 11.41 -1.66 -0.35
CA ILE A 258 10.07 -2.22 -0.55
C ILE A 258 9.02 -1.32 0.09
N PHE A 259 9.21 -0.96 1.37
CA PHE A 259 8.29 -0.06 2.07
C PHE A 259 8.12 1.29 1.36
N LEU A 260 9.22 1.95 0.98
CA LEU A 260 9.19 3.25 0.31
C LEU A 260 8.48 3.18 -1.05
N SER A 261 8.70 2.11 -1.82
CA SER A 261 8.06 1.95 -3.12
C SER A 261 6.53 1.94 -3.00
N VAL A 262 6.00 1.23 -2.00
CA VAL A 262 4.56 1.16 -1.74
C VAL A 262 4.03 2.47 -1.18
N ALA A 263 4.79 3.11 -0.27
CA ALA A 263 4.43 4.41 0.29
C ALA A 263 4.33 5.50 -0.80
N VAL A 264 5.29 5.55 -1.73
CA VAL A 264 5.27 6.47 -2.88
C VAL A 264 4.04 6.22 -3.75
N CYS A 265 3.68 4.96 -4.02
CA CYS A 265 2.44 4.63 -4.73
C CYS A 265 1.20 5.17 -4.02
N GLY A 266 1.11 5.01 -2.70
CA GLY A 266 0.01 5.53 -1.89
C GLY A 266 -0.07 7.05 -1.95
N VAL A 267 1.04 7.75 -1.67
CA VAL A 267 1.12 9.22 -1.68
C VAL A 267 0.72 9.80 -3.03
N VAL A 268 1.33 9.31 -4.10
CA VAL A 268 1.09 9.83 -5.45
C VAL A 268 -0.32 9.48 -5.92
N GLY A 269 -0.82 8.29 -5.59
CA GLY A 269 -2.19 7.87 -5.85
C GLY A 269 -3.23 8.79 -5.18
N GLU A 270 -3.08 9.08 -3.90
CA GLU A 270 -3.99 9.98 -3.18
C GLU A 270 -3.93 11.41 -3.71
N ILE A 271 -2.73 11.97 -3.89
CA ILE A 271 -2.58 13.35 -4.35
C ILE A 271 -3.19 13.53 -5.74
N VAL A 272 -2.89 12.64 -6.69
CA VAL A 272 -3.30 12.80 -8.09
C VAL A 272 -4.77 12.43 -8.31
N LEU A 273 -5.29 11.41 -7.62
CA LEU A 273 -6.64 10.87 -7.91
C LEU A 273 -7.71 11.35 -6.94
N VAL A 274 -7.31 11.84 -5.77
CA VAL A 274 -8.24 12.31 -4.72
C VAL A 274 -8.11 13.81 -4.56
N ILE A 275 -6.97 14.30 -4.07
CA ILE A 275 -6.85 15.71 -3.64
C ILE A 275 -6.94 16.67 -4.82
N LYS A 276 -6.08 16.52 -5.85
CA LYS A 276 -6.07 17.39 -7.03
C LYS A 276 -7.44 17.57 -7.69
N PRO A 277 -8.15 16.50 -8.08
CA PRO A 277 -9.42 16.68 -8.78
C PRO A 277 -10.50 17.28 -7.85
N ILE A 278 -10.44 17.07 -6.53
CA ILE A 278 -11.38 17.71 -5.59
C ILE A 278 -11.11 19.22 -5.50
N MET A 279 -9.85 19.64 -5.43
CA MET A 279 -9.50 21.07 -5.40
C MET A 279 -10.00 21.79 -6.67
N GLU A 280 -9.78 21.20 -7.84
CA GLU A 280 -10.23 21.77 -9.12
C GLU A 280 -11.76 21.87 -9.20
N ALA A 281 -12.48 20.86 -8.70
CA ALA A 281 -13.94 20.91 -8.62
C ALA A 281 -14.44 22.01 -7.66
N LEU A 282 -13.71 22.29 -6.58
CA LEU A 282 -14.08 23.32 -5.61
C LEU A 282 -13.78 24.74 -6.11
N GLU A 283 -12.70 24.93 -6.87
CA GLU A 283 -12.34 26.22 -7.49
C GLU A 283 -13.33 26.61 -8.57
N THR A 284 -13.64 25.69 -9.49
CA THR A 284 -14.61 25.90 -10.56
C THR A 284 -16.03 26.19 -10.06
N GLY A 285 -16.40 25.65 -8.89
CA GLY A 285 -17.68 25.93 -8.25
C GLY A 285 -17.75 27.25 -7.46
N LYS A 286 -16.66 28.04 -7.37
CA LYS A 286 -16.66 29.39 -6.77
C LYS A 286 -16.84 30.49 -7.82
N THR A 287 -16.55 30.19 -9.08
CA THR A 287 -16.58 31.14 -10.21
C THR A 287 -17.92 31.19 -10.94
N THR A 288 -18.91 30.42 -10.47
CA THR A 288 -20.30 30.37 -10.96
C THR A 288 -21.25 30.77 -9.85
#